data_AF-A0A3B9RTV9-F1
#
_entry.id   AF-A0A3B9RTV9-F1
#
_cell.length_a   1.000
_cell.length_b   1.000
_cell.length_c   1.000
_cell.angle_alpha   90.00
_cell.angle_beta   90.00
_cell.angle_gamma   90.00
#
_symmetry.space_group_name_H-M   'P 1'
#
loop_
_entity.id
_entity.type
_entity.pdbx_description
1 polymer ?
#
loop_
_entity_poly.entity_id
_entity_poly.type
_entity_poly.pdbx_seq_one_letter_code
_entity_poly.pdbx_strand_id
1 'polypeptide(L)'
;MLFYLHGDAMHNWLEHTHNEWHNILTQALAMMDEIYLTNLTKTTDWLPGLDAVFKAFTQPLSHVQYILLGESPYPRAQSANGYAFWDASVGDLWCETGLSKAVNRATSLRNLLKMLLHARGDLTASFSQDAIADIDKSALCQTGTQLFEHFIQQGYLLLNASLVYRP
;
A
#
# COMPACT_ATOMS: atom_id res chain seq x y z
N MET A 1 -15.45 -25.50 23.20
CA MET A 1 -15.51 -25.51 21.72
C MET A 1 -15.45 -24.08 21.14
N LEU A 2 -14.64 -23.19 21.72
CA LEU A 2 -14.43 -21.81 21.24
C LEU A 2 -12.95 -21.53 20.95
N PHE A 3 -12.03 -22.20 21.65
CA PHE A 3 -10.58 -22.13 21.39
C PHE A 3 -10.12 -22.72 20.04
N TYR A 4 -10.92 -23.58 19.39
CA TYR A 4 -10.52 -24.21 18.12
C TYR A 4 -10.76 -23.33 16.88
N LEU A 5 -11.75 -22.42 16.92
CA LEU A 5 -12.04 -21.53 15.79
C LEU A 5 -11.01 -20.38 15.67
N HIS A 6 -10.39 -20.01 16.78
CA HIS A 6 -9.40 -18.94 16.85
C HIS A 6 -8.08 -19.30 16.16
N GLY A 7 -7.65 -20.57 16.26
CA GLY A 7 -6.41 -21.06 15.66
C GLY A 7 -6.45 -21.05 14.14
N ASP A 8 -7.51 -21.59 13.55
CA ASP A 8 -7.59 -21.79 12.10
C ASP A 8 -7.74 -20.46 11.32
N ALA A 9 -8.54 -19.52 11.84
CA ALA A 9 -8.71 -18.21 11.20
C ALA A 9 -7.44 -17.36 11.27
N MET A 10 -6.76 -17.33 12.43
CA MET A 10 -5.48 -16.63 12.56
C MET A 10 -4.38 -17.30 11.74
N HIS A 11 -4.34 -18.63 11.67
CA HIS A 11 -3.37 -19.36 10.86
C HIS A 11 -3.47 -18.96 9.39
N ASN A 12 -4.70 -18.94 8.86
CA ASN A 12 -4.96 -18.56 7.47
C ASN A 12 -4.48 -17.13 7.13
N TRP A 13 -4.64 -16.17 8.05
CA TRP A 13 -4.21 -14.79 7.80
C TRP A 13 -2.67 -14.66 7.74
N LEU A 14 -1.96 -15.44 8.55
CA LEU A 14 -0.51 -15.41 8.62
C LEU A 14 0.15 -16.15 7.44
N GLU A 15 -0.53 -17.13 6.82
CA GLU A 15 -0.03 -17.87 5.66
C GLU A 15 0.40 -16.97 4.49
N HIS A 16 -0.20 -15.79 4.37
CA HIS A 16 0.11 -14.80 3.33
C HIS A 16 1.19 -13.79 3.72
N THR A 17 1.87 -13.99 4.86
CA THR A 17 2.90 -13.09 5.37
C THR A 17 4.26 -13.77 5.45
N HIS A 18 5.33 -12.99 5.52
CA HIS A 18 6.66 -13.55 5.75
C HIS A 18 6.78 -14.05 7.19
N ASN A 19 7.40 -15.22 7.38
CA ASN A 19 7.48 -15.89 8.69
C ASN A 19 8.09 -15.04 9.81
N GLU A 20 9.01 -14.15 9.49
CA GLU A 20 9.61 -13.21 10.45
C GLU A 20 8.58 -12.27 11.10
N TRP A 21 7.42 -12.04 10.47
CA TRP A 21 6.33 -11.25 11.03
C TRP A 21 5.40 -12.04 11.94
N HIS A 22 5.39 -13.37 11.85
CA HIS A 22 4.36 -14.19 12.51
C HIS A 22 4.28 -13.93 14.01
N ASN A 23 5.41 -13.76 14.69
CA ASN A 23 5.41 -13.48 16.13
C ASN A 23 4.75 -12.13 16.45
N ILE A 24 5.11 -11.07 15.71
CA ILE A 24 4.58 -9.71 15.91
C ILE A 24 3.08 -9.69 15.59
N LEU A 25 2.69 -10.25 14.44
CA LEU A 25 1.29 -10.26 14.00
C LEU A 25 0.42 -11.12 14.90
N THR A 26 0.91 -12.29 15.37
CA THR A 26 0.19 -13.11 16.35
C THR A 26 -0.08 -12.34 17.63
N GLN A 27 0.93 -11.64 18.17
CA GLN A 27 0.75 -10.83 19.37
C GLN A 27 -0.20 -9.65 19.15
N ALA A 28 -0.08 -8.96 18.01
CA ALA A 28 -0.95 -7.84 17.69
C ALA A 28 -2.41 -8.27 17.53
N LEU A 29 -2.67 -9.37 16.82
CA LEU A 29 -4.00 -9.94 16.64
C LEU A 29 -4.62 -10.40 17.96
N ALA A 30 -3.83 -11.01 18.85
CA ALA A 30 -4.28 -11.44 20.17
C ALA A 30 -4.75 -10.28 21.08
N MET A 31 -4.35 -9.03 20.76
CA MET A 31 -4.77 -7.82 21.47
C MET A 31 -6.01 -7.16 20.86
N MET A 32 -6.47 -7.61 19.70
CA MET A 32 -7.65 -7.05 19.05
C MET A 32 -8.95 -7.66 19.60
N ASP A 33 -10.06 -6.95 19.41
CA ASP A 33 -11.39 -7.46 19.78
C ASP A 33 -11.75 -8.72 18.97
N GLU A 34 -12.08 -9.81 19.67
CA GLU A 34 -12.41 -11.11 19.05
C GLU A 34 -13.66 -11.03 18.18
N ILE A 35 -14.66 -10.22 18.58
CA ILE A 35 -15.90 -10.07 17.81
C ILE A 35 -15.59 -9.36 16.49
N TYR A 36 -14.74 -8.33 16.52
CA TYR A 36 -14.26 -7.63 15.33
C TYR A 36 -13.52 -8.57 14.37
N LEU A 37 -12.54 -9.34 14.85
CA LEU A 37 -11.80 -10.30 14.02
C LEU A 37 -12.73 -11.39 13.43
N THR A 38 -13.64 -11.91 14.25
CA THR A 38 -14.64 -12.89 13.80
C THR A 38 -15.56 -12.31 12.73
N ASN A 39 -15.91 -11.03 12.81
CA ASN A 39 -16.75 -10.39 11.80
C ASN A 39 -16.00 -10.23 10.48
N LEU A 40 -14.71 -9.86 10.51
CA LEU A 40 -13.89 -9.73 9.30
C LEU A 40 -13.74 -11.04 8.52
N THR A 41 -13.76 -12.19 9.19
CA THR A 41 -13.71 -13.50 8.52
C THR A 41 -15.05 -13.95 7.93
N LYS A 42 -16.16 -13.35 8.38
CA LYS A 42 -17.52 -13.75 7.99
C LYS A 42 -18.15 -12.82 6.95
N THR A 43 -17.59 -11.63 6.77
CA THR A 43 -18.12 -10.63 5.84
C THR A 43 -17.08 -10.21 4.81
N THR A 44 -17.56 -9.70 3.69
CA THR A 44 -16.73 -9.21 2.57
C THR A 44 -17.02 -7.74 2.26
N ASP A 45 -17.84 -7.06 3.08
CA ASP A 45 -18.24 -5.66 2.96
C ASP A 45 -17.18 -4.69 3.51
N TRP A 46 -15.91 -5.00 3.29
CA TRP A 46 -14.78 -4.22 3.74
C TRP A 46 -13.61 -4.38 2.78
N LEU A 47 -12.71 -3.41 2.77
CA LEU A 47 -11.53 -3.37 1.90
C LEU A 47 -10.25 -3.46 2.73
N PRO A 48 -9.18 -4.09 2.21
CA PRO A 48 -9.04 -4.66 0.86
C PRO A 48 -9.54 -6.11 0.73
N GLY A 49 -10.03 -6.72 1.81
CA GLY A 49 -10.35 -8.14 1.89
C GLY A 49 -9.23 -8.98 2.47
N LEU A 50 -9.55 -10.24 2.81
CA LEU A 50 -8.67 -11.14 3.56
C LEU A 50 -7.32 -11.37 2.86
N ASP A 51 -7.33 -11.63 1.56
CA ASP A 51 -6.12 -11.94 0.77
C ASP A 51 -5.12 -10.77 0.69
N ALA A 52 -5.55 -9.56 1.06
CA ALA A 52 -4.76 -8.35 0.91
C ALA A 52 -4.54 -7.59 2.22
N VAL A 53 -5.26 -7.88 3.31
CA VAL A 53 -5.19 -7.11 4.56
C VAL A 53 -3.77 -7.05 5.15
N PHE A 54 -2.96 -8.07 4.90
CA PHE A 54 -1.58 -8.17 5.37
C PHE A 54 -0.52 -8.11 4.27
N LYS A 55 -0.85 -7.63 3.08
CA LYS A 55 0.12 -7.58 1.95
C LYS A 55 1.41 -6.81 2.26
N ALA A 56 1.35 -5.76 3.08
CA ALA A 56 2.53 -5.03 3.54
C ALA A 56 3.58 -5.93 4.25
N PHE A 57 3.17 -7.04 4.85
CA PHE A 57 4.00 -7.96 5.64
C PHE A 57 4.53 -9.15 4.83
N THR A 58 4.48 -9.08 3.50
CA THR A 58 5.00 -10.14 2.61
C THR A 58 6.52 -10.12 2.45
N GLN A 59 7.17 -8.98 2.71
CA GLN A 59 8.62 -8.85 2.73
C GLN A 59 9.21 -9.28 4.10
N PRO A 60 10.47 -9.76 4.16
CA PRO A 60 11.12 -10.08 5.42
C PRO A 60 11.18 -8.87 6.36
N LEU A 61 10.95 -9.08 7.67
CA LEU A 61 11.10 -8.04 8.69
C LEU A 61 12.53 -7.50 8.70
N SER A 62 13.52 -8.38 8.53
CA SER A 62 14.94 -8.08 8.45
C SER A 62 15.34 -7.19 7.26
N HIS A 63 14.50 -7.09 6.23
CA HIS A 63 14.70 -6.21 5.07
C HIS A 63 14.12 -4.80 5.30
N VAL A 64 13.21 -4.63 6.26
CA VAL A 64 12.55 -3.35 6.51
C VAL A 64 13.50 -2.36 7.20
N GLN A 65 13.67 -1.20 6.59
CA GLN A 65 14.49 -0.08 7.07
C GLN A 65 13.65 1.15 7.37
N TYR A 66 12.53 1.32 6.68
CA TYR A 66 11.67 2.50 6.76
C TYR A 66 10.20 2.09 6.82
N ILE A 67 9.37 2.90 7.47
CA ILE A 67 7.92 2.74 7.45
C ILE A 67 7.30 3.98 6.81
N LEU A 68 6.58 3.80 5.71
CA LEU A 68 5.77 4.85 5.08
C LEU A 68 4.32 4.65 5.51
N LEU A 69 3.85 5.50 6.43
CA LEU A 69 2.54 5.37 7.06
C LEU A 69 1.43 6.07 6.28
N GLY A 70 0.42 5.30 5.89
CA GLY A 70 -0.88 5.78 5.41
C GLY A 70 -1.95 5.74 6.51
N GLU A 71 -3.11 6.35 6.26
CA GLU A 71 -4.23 6.37 7.20
C GLU A 71 -5.01 5.04 7.18
N SER A 72 -5.65 4.75 6.05
CA SER A 72 -6.48 3.56 5.82
C SER A 72 -6.44 3.14 4.35
N PRO A 73 -6.96 1.96 3.98
CA PRO A 73 -7.12 1.60 2.57
C PRO A 73 -7.99 2.61 1.81
N TYR A 74 -7.79 2.70 0.50
CA TYR A 74 -8.64 3.50 -0.37
C TYR A 74 -10.11 3.02 -0.31
N PRO A 75 -11.11 3.93 -0.37
CA PRO A 75 -12.53 3.58 -0.29
C PRO A 75 -13.09 2.99 -1.59
N ARG A 76 -12.25 2.37 -2.41
CA ARG A 76 -12.57 1.83 -3.73
C ARG A 76 -11.91 0.47 -3.89
N ALA A 77 -12.70 -0.54 -4.25
CA ALA A 77 -12.20 -1.92 -4.37
C ALA A 77 -11.03 -2.06 -5.36
N GLN A 78 -11.09 -1.37 -6.49
CA GLN A 78 -10.03 -1.37 -7.50
C GLN A 78 -8.74 -0.66 -7.05
N SER A 79 -8.78 0.12 -5.96
CA SER A 79 -7.64 0.88 -5.45
C SER A 79 -7.00 0.20 -4.24
N ALA A 80 -7.80 -0.41 -3.37
CA ALA A 80 -7.35 -1.00 -2.11
C ALA A 80 -6.67 -2.35 -2.34
N ASN A 81 -5.34 -2.38 -2.25
CA ASN A 81 -4.52 -3.57 -2.49
C ASN A 81 -3.70 -4.02 -1.29
N GLY A 82 -3.93 -3.46 -0.10
CA GLY A 82 -3.21 -3.83 1.13
C GLY A 82 -1.91 -3.06 1.41
N TYR A 83 -1.56 -2.09 0.56
CA TYR A 83 -0.40 -1.22 0.77
C TYR A 83 -0.83 0.24 1.00
N ALA A 84 -0.09 0.97 1.84
CA ALA A 84 -0.25 2.41 1.94
C ALA A 84 0.24 3.12 0.66
N PHE A 85 -0.40 4.23 0.31
CA PHE A 85 -0.11 5.09 -0.86
C PHE A 85 -0.24 4.44 -2.25
N TRP A 86 -0.26 3.11 -2.36
CA TRP A 86 -0.35 2.40 -3.63
C TRP A 86 -1.80 2.25 -4.07
N ASP A 87 -2.30 3.22 -4.86
CA ASP A 87 -3.59 3.09 -5.54
C ASP A 87 -3.46 2.11 -6.72
N ALA A 88 -3.99 0.89 -6.56
CA ALA A 88 -3.91 -0.16 -7.59
C ALA A 88 -4.64 0.17 -8.89
N SER A 89 -5.50 1.20 -8.91
CA SER A 89 -6.15 1.65 -10.14
C SER A 89 -5.26 2.55 -11.01
N VAL A 90 -4.09 2.95 -10.49
CA VAL A 90 -3.10 3.75 -11.23
C VAL A 90 -2.12 2.81 -11.94
N GLY A 91 -2.28 2.71 -13.26
CA GLY A 91 -1.32 2.04 -14.15
C GLY A 91 -0.14 2.95 -14.48
N ASP A 92 -0.17 3.55 -15.67
CA ASP A 92 0.89 4.45 -16.14
C ASP A 92 0.99 5.72 -15.28
N LEU A 93 2.22 6.10 -14.95
CA LEU A 93 2.51 7.32 -14.19
C LEU A 93 2.46 8.57 -15.07
N TRP A 94 2.80 8.40 -16.34
CA TRP A 94 3.06 9.49 -17.27
C TRP A 94 2.10 9.45 -18.46
N CYS A 95 1.97 10.59 -19.13
CA CYS A 95 1.44 10.71 -20.47
C CYS A 95 2.24 11.80 -21.21
N GLU A 96 1.95 12.01 -22.50
CA GLU A 96 2.64 13.04 -23.30
C GLU A 96 2.59 14.43 -22.66
N THR A 97 1.50 14.76 -21.95
CA THR A 97 1.30 16.04 -21.29
C THR A 97 1.68 16.06 -19.81
N GLY A 98 2.49 15.12 -19.32
CA GLY A 98 3.01 15.11 -17.94
C GLY A 98 2.60 13.87 -17.13
N LEU A 99 1.92 14.06 -16.00
CA LEU A 99 1.36 12.97 -15.19
C LEU A 99 0.06 12.45 -15.81
N SER A 100 -0.14 11.14 -15.75
CA SER A 100 -1.36 10.52 -16.27
C SER A 100 -2.63 11.03 -15.59
N LYS A 101 -3.77 10.84 -16.26
CA LYS A 101 -5.08 11.20 -15.70
C LYS A 101 -5.38 10.46 -14.39
N ALA A 102 -4.95 9.20 -14.27
CA ALA A 102 -5.13 8.39 -13.08
C ALA A 102 -4.31 8.95 -11.90
N VAL A 103 -3.03 9.27 -12.14
CA VAL A 103 -2.18 9.94 -11.14
C VAL A 103 -2.80 11.27 -10.71
N ASN A 104 -3.26 12.10 -11.65
CA ASN A 104 -3.82 13.41 -11.32
C ASN A 104 -5.06 13.35 -10.41
N ARG A 105 -5.85 12.26 -10.50
CA ARG A 105 -6.99 11.98 -9.62
C ARG A 105 -6.57 11.44 -8.26
N ALA A 106 -5.45 10.74 -8.17
CA ALA A 106 -4.88 10.24 -6.93
C ALA A 106 -4.02 11.34 -6.25
N THR A 107 -4.68 12.29 -5.56
CA THR A 107 -4.04 13.49 -4.96
C THR A 107 -2.75 13.19 -4.20
N SER A 108 -2.73 12.16 -3.35
CA SER A 108 -1.54 11.81 -2.55
C SER A 108 -0.40 11.31 -3.44
N LEU A 109 -0.65 10.42 -4.40
CA LEU A 109 0.36 9.93 -5.33
C LEU A 109 0.88 11.04 -6.25
N ARG A 110 -0.01 11.90 -6.75
CA ARG A 110 0.36 13.09 -7.54
C ARG A 110 1.36 13.96 -6.79
N ASN A 111 1.08 14.25 -5.52
CA ASN A 111 1.93 15.10 -4.71
C ASN A 111 3.24 14.40 -4.32
N LEU A 112 3.20 13.08 -4.08
CA LEU A 112 4.40 12.27 -3.85
C LEU A 112 5.35 12.31 -5.06
N LEU A 113 4.84 12.08 -6.27
CA LEU A 113 5.65 12.12 -7.49
C LEU A 113 6.26 13.49 -7.73
N LYS A 114 5.47 14.56 -7.54
CA LYS A 114 5.97 15.95 -7.61
C LYS A 114 7.10 16.20 -6.61
N MET A 115 6.95 15.72 -5.38
CA MET A 115 7.97 15.83 -4.35
C MET A 115 9.23 15.05 -4.73
N LEU A 116 9.11 13.81 -5.24
CA LEU A 116 10.25 13.00 -5.66
C LEU A 116 11.01 13.63 -6.83
N LEU A 117 10.30 14.15 -7.84
CA LEU A 117 10.90 14.88 -8.95
C LEU A 117 11.63 16.14 -8.46
N HIS A 118 11.07 16.84 -7.46
CA HIS A 118 11.74 17.98 -6.86
C HIS A 118 13.00 17.59 -6.08
N ALA A 119 12.93 16.55 -5.26
CA ALA A 119 14.05 16.05 -4.46
C ALA A 119 15.23 15.59 -5.33
N ARG A 120 14.94 15.06 -6.53
CA ARG A 120 15.94 14.68 -7.54
C ARG A 120 16.53 15.86 -8.31
N GLY A 121 15.88 17.03 -8.25
CA GLY A 121 16.25 18.21 -9.04
C GLY A 121 15.62 18.27 -10.43
N ASP A 122 14.76 17.32 -10.79
CA ASP A 122 14.04 17.30 -12.07
C ASP A 122 13.00 18.44 -12.15
N LEU A 123 12.43 18.83 -11.01
CA LEU A 123 11.56 20.01 -10.85
C LEU A 123 12.16 20.98 -9.82
N THR A 124 12.23 22.28 -10.16
CA THR A 124 12.80 23.29 -9.26
C THR A 124 11.84 24.45 -9.01
N ALA A 125 11.38 25.11 -10.07
CA ALA A 125 10.57 26.32 -9.98
C ALA A 125 9.09 26.11 -10.34
N SER A 126 8.78 25.18 -11.25
CA SER A 126 7.42 24.88 -11.69
C SER A 126 7.07 23.43 -11.41
N PHE A 127 5.81 23.21 -11.02
CA PHE A 127 5.21 21.90 -10.79
C PHE A 127 3.98 21.68 -11.69
N SER A 128 3.91 22.42 -12.81
CA SER A 128 2.84 22.30 -13.80
C SER A 128 2.94 20.99 -14.59
N GLN A 129 1.86 20.65 -15.30
CA GLN A 129 1.87 19.49 -16.20
C GLN A 129 2.89 19.67 -17.34
N ASP A 130 2.97 20.87 -17.91
CA ASP A 130 3.95 21.20 -18.96
C ASP A 130 5.39 21.00 -18.48
N ALA A 131 5.73 21.49 -17.27
CA ALA A 131 7.07 21.31 -16.71
C ALA A 131 7.40 19.82 -16.47
N ILE A 132 6.39 19.00 -16.13
CA ILE A 132 6.56 17.55 -15.99
C ILE A 132 6.68 16.89 -17.37
N ALA A 133 5.95 17.37 -18.38
CA ALA A 133 6.01 16.86 -19.75
C ALA A 133 7.43 16.96 -20.33
N ASP A 134 8.14 18.06 -20.04
CA ASP A 134 9.49 18.34 -20.54
C ASP A 134 10.61 17.47 -19.93
N ILE A 135 10.34 16.76 -18.83
CA ILE A 135 11.33 15.86 -18.19
C ILE A 135 11.60 14.64 -19.08
N ASP A 136 12.87 14.25 -19.25
CA ASP A 136 13.20 12.92 -19.80
C ASP A 136 12.88 11.84 -18.76
N LYS A 137 11.85 11.03 -19.07
CA LYS A 137 11.32 10.00 -18.17
C LYS A 137 11.87 8.61 -18.50
N SER A 138 12.75 8.47 -19.49
CA SER A 138 13.23 7.16 -19.98
C SER A 138 13.86 6.31 -18.88
N ALA A 139 14.54 6.93 -17.92
CA ALA A 139 15.18 6.28 -16.78
C ALA A 139 14.31 6.23 -15.50
N LEU A 140 13.07 6.72 -15.54
CA LEU A 140 12.16 6.74 -14.39
C LEU A 140 11.28 5.49 -14.34
N CYS A 141 10.65 5.23 -13.20
CA CYS A 141 9.56 4.25 -13.12
C CYS A 141 8.43 4.67 -14.05
N GLN A 142 7.88 3.73 -14.83
CA GLN A 142 6.82 4.02 -15.81
C GLN A 142 5.42 3.76 -15.23
N THR A 143 5.30 2.82 -14.30
CA THR A 143 4.02 2.43 -13.69
C THR A 143 4.01 2.58 -12.17
N GLY A 144 2.82 2.69 -11.59
CA GLY A 144 2.63 2.67 -10.13
C GLY A 144 3.22 1.41 -9.50
N THR A 145 3.02 0.25 -10.13
CA THR A 145 3.61 -1.02 -9.70
C THR A 145 5.12 -0.95 -9.61
N GLN A 146 5.80 -0.49 -10.67
CA GLN A 146 7.26 -0.37 -10.66
C GLN A 146 7.74 0.58 -9.55
N LEU A 147 7.05 1.70 -9.33
CA LEU A 147 7.41 2.64 -8.27
C LEU A 147 7.37 1.97 -6.90
N PHE A 148 6.23 1.37 -6.53
CA PHE A 148 6.06 0.82 -5.18
C PHE A 148 6.86 -0.48 -4.95
N GLU A 149 7.08 -1.29 -5.98
CA GLU A 149 8.02 -2.40 -5.91
C GLU A 149 9.45 -1.92 -5.63
N HIS A 150 9.90 -0.81 -6.25
CA HIS A 150 11.19 -0.22 -5.90
C HIS A 150 11.23 0.28 -4.45
N PHE A 151 10.15 0.89 -3.93
CA PHE A 151 10.09 1.27 -2.51
C PHE A 151 10.28 0.05 -1.60
N ILE A 152 9.57 -1.05 -1.87
CA ILE A 152 9.70 -2.30 -1.10
C ILE A 152 11.13 -2.85 -1.21
N GLN A 153 11.73 -2.86 -2.41
CA GLN A 153 13.11 -3.28 -2.61
C GLN A 153 14.12 -2.42 -1.84
N GLN A 154 13.85 -1.13 -1.63
CA GLN A 154 14.68 -0.23 -0.80
C GLN A 154 14.38 -0.34 0.71
N GLY A 155 13.53 -1.29 1.13
CA GLY A 155 13.25 -1.57 2.54
C GLY A 155 12.12 -0.73 3.13
N TYR A 156 11.24 -0.16 2.32
CA TYR A 156 10.04 0.53 2.82
C TYR A 156 8.92 -0.47 3.12
N LEU A 157 8.40 -0.41 4.35
CA LEU A 157 7.13 -0.99 4.72
C LEU A 157 6.01 0.02 4.45
N LEU A 158 5.13 -0.29 3.48
CA LEU A 158 4.00 0.55 3.08
C LEU A 158 2.76 0.23 3.95
N LEU A 159 2.72 0.77 5.16
CA LEU A 159 1.77 0.36 6.20
C LEU A 159 0.65 1.39 6.41
N ASN A 160 -0.61 0.96 6.37
CA ASN A 160 -1.70 1.82 6.83
C ASN A 160 -1.88 1.69 8.35
N ALA A 161 -2.25 2.77 9.02
CA ALA A 161 -2.54 2.78 10.45
C ALA A 161 -3.80 1.95 10.78
N SER A 162 -4.83 2.03 9.94
CA SER A 162 -5.90 1.04 9.86
C SER A 162 -5.68 0.14 8.65
N LEU A 163 -5.71 -1.18 8.83
CA LEU A 163 -5.58 -2.12 7.70
C LEU A 163 -6.91 -2.37 6.97
N VAL A 164 -8.01 -1.90 7.54
CA VAL A 164 -9.36 -2.12 7.05
C VAL A 164 -10.06 -0.79 6.79
N TYR A 165 -10.78 -0.72 5.68
CA TYR A 165 -11.77 0.33 5.41
C TYR A 165 -13.16 -0.30 5.34
N ARG A 166 -14.11 0.24 6.09
CA ARG A 166 -15.53 -0.11 6.04
C ARG A 166 -16.34 1.19 5.88
N PRO A 167 -17.22 1.29 4.86
CA PRO A 167 -18.09 2.45 4.64
C PRO A 167 -19.04 2.74 5.80
#